data_AF-A0A7G5XGV1-F1
#
_entry.id   AF-A0A7G5XGV1-F1
#
_cell.length_a   1.000
_cell.length_b   1.000
_cell.length_c   1.000
_cell.angle_alpha   90.00
_cell.angle_beta   90.00
_cell.angle_gamma   90.00
#
_symmetry.space_group_name_H-M   'P 1'
#
loop_
_entity.id
_entity.type
_entity.pdbx_description
1 polymer ?
#
loop_
_entity_poly.entity_id
_entity_poly.type
_entity_poly.pdbx_seq_one_letter_code
_entity_poly.pdbx_strand_id
1 'polypeptide(L)'
;MFKLSRLQGISLFYAATLLLFTVYWSQYYHTYATKKGEELFIALEVLLFVSFFYFVVLQISIAKTNWVLTLLLPIINGIISFLFTVVILWLGSFDGNPKEDILIFGIVYIMLCVLAGLVLWNKTE
;
A
#
# COMPACT_ATOMS: atom_id res chain seq x y z
N MET A 1 -28.54 -1.02 7.74
CA MET A 1 -27.98 -0.12 6.71
C MET A 1 -26.67 0.45 7.26
N PHE A 2 -25.53 -0.14 6.90
CA PHE A 2 -24.23 0.30 7.40
C PHE A 2 -23.91 1.68 6.81
N LYS A 3 -23.97 2.75 7.61
CA LYS A 3 -23.45 4.05 7.21
C LYS A 3 -21.94 4.00 7.36
N LEU A 4 -21.22 3.93 6.24
CA LEU A 4 -19.78 4.11 6.22
C LEU A 4 -19.43 5.51 6.73
N SER A 5 -18.46 5.60 7.64
CA SER A 5 -17.89 6.90 7.99
C SER A 5 -17.12 7.47 6.79
N ARG A 6 -16.94 8.79 6.75
CA ARG A 6 -16.13 9.46 5.72
C ARG A 6 -14.73 8.83 5.58
N LEU A 7 -14.11 8.46 6.70
CA LEU A 7 -12.76 7.87 6.74
C LEU A 7 -12.74 6.43 6.20
N GLN A 8 -13.80 5.65 6.44
CA GLN A 8 -13.95 4.31 5.84
C GLN A 8 -14.11 4.40 4.33
N GLY A 9 -14.90 5.38 3.85
CA GLY A 9 -15.05 5.65 2.42
C GLY A 9 -13.71 5.98 1.74
N ILE A 10 -12.92 6.88 2.35
CA ILE A 10 -11.58 7.24 1.84
C ILE A 10 -10.66 6.01 1.79
N SER A 11 -10.67 5.19 2.85
CA SER A 11 -9.80 4.01 2.94
C SER A 11 -10.21 2.91 1.95
N LEU A 12 -11.51 2.70 1.74
CA LEU A 12 -12.03 1.77 0.74
C LEU A 12 -11.68 2.22 -0.68
N PHE A 13 -11.84 3.51 -0.98
CA PHE A 13 -11.46 4.07 -2.27
C PHE A 13 -9.96 3.89 -2.53
N TYR A 14 -9.11 4.27 -1.58
CA TYR A 14 -7.67 4.06 -1.65
C TYR A 14 -7.30 2.59 -1.89
N ALA A 15 -7.88 1.67 -1.11
CA ALA A 15 -7.59 0.24 -1.25
C ALA A 15 -8.03 -0.30 -2.61
N ALA A 16 -9.22 0.07 -3.09
CA ALA A 16 -9.71 -0.35 -4.40
C ALA A 16 -8.84 0.17 -5.54
N THR A 17 -8.46 1.46 -5.50
CA THR A 17 -7.57 2.06 -6.51
C THR A 17 -6.23 1.36 -6.57
N LEU A 18 -5.60 1.13 -5.40
CA LEU A 18 -4.30 0.45 -5.38
C LEU A 18 -4.40 -1.03 -5.74
N LEU A 19 -5.46 -1.74 -5.35
CA LEU A 19 -5.65 -3.13 -5.77
C LEU A 19 -5.80 -3.24 -7.29
N LEU A 20 -6.58 -2.35 -7.90
CA LEU A 20 -6.72 -2.28 -9.36
C LEU A 20 -5.36 -2.01 -10.02
N PHE A 21 -4.59 -1.05 -9.49
CA PHE A 21 -3.24 -0.78 -9.97
C PHE A 21 -2.32 -1.99 -9.81
N THR A 22 -2.28 -2.64 -8.65
CA THR A 22 -1.42 -3.80 -8.39
C THR A 22 -1.74 -4.94 -9.33
N VAL A 23 -3.03 -5.25 -9.55
CA VAL A 23 -3.45 -6.29 -10.50
C VAL A 23 -3.07 -5.91 -11.92
N TYR A 24 -3.36 -4.68 -12.35
CA TYR A 24 -2.99 -4.19 -13.68
C TYR A 24 -1.47 -4.26 -13.90
N TRP A 25 -0.68 -3.71 -12.97
CA TRP A 25 0.76 -3.69 -13.08
C TRP A 25 1.37 -5.09 -13.11
N SER A 26 0.87 -6.01 -12.28
CA SER A 26 1.32 -7.42 -12.28
C SER A 26 1.14 -8.13 -13.64
N GLN A 27 0.18 -7.67 -14.45
CA GLN A 27 -0.10 -8.23 -15.78
C GLN A 27 0.67 -7.53 -16.89
N TYR A 28 0.86 -6.20 -16.77
CA TYR A 28 1.37 -5.36 -17.87
C TYR A 28 2.77 -4.78 -17.64
N TYR A 29 3.45 -5.10 -16.53
CA TYR A 29 4.78 -4.53 -16.22
C TYR A 29 5.80 -4.72 -17.36
N HIS A 30 5.77 -5.85 -18.07
CA HIS A 30 6.67 -6.18 -19.18
C HIS A 30 6.60 -5.20 -20.36
N THR A 31 5.51 -4.43 -20.47
CA THR A 31 5.36 -3.40 -21.50
C THR A 31 6.14 -2.11 -21.15
N TYR A 32 6.45 -1.91 -19.87
CA TYR A 32 6.99 -0.64 -19.35
C TYR A 32 8.35 -0.81 -18.65
N ALA A 33 8.61 -1.96 -18.03
CA ALA A 33 9.87 -2.30 -17.39
C ALA A 33 10.82 -2.94 -18.41
N THR A 34 11.99 -2.33 -18.60
CA THR A 34 12.98 -2.78 -19.59
C THR A 34 14.09 -3.62 -18.98
N LYS A 35 14.33 -3.45 -17.68
CA LYS A 35 15.33 -4.20 -16.91
C LYS A 35 14.69 -4.89 -15.73
N LYS A 36 15.26 -6.04 -15.34
CA LYS A 36 14.87 -6.77 -14.14
C LYS A 36 15.01 -5.89 -12.90
N GLY A 37 13.96 -5.86 -12.07
CA GLY A 37 13.87 -5.03 -10.87
C GLY A 37 13.22 -3.66 -11.09
N GLU A 38 13.14 -3.15 -12.33
CA GLU A 38 12.42 -1.90 -12.61
C GLU A 38 10.91 -2.06 -12.34
N GLU A 39 10.38 -3.25 -12.56
CA GLU A 39 8.97 -3.57 -12.33
C GLU A 39 8.55 -3.39 -10.87
N LEU A 40 9.38 -3.83 -9.92
CA LEU A 40 9.13 -3.65 -8.49
C LEU A 40 9.39 -2.22 -8.05
N PHE A 41 10.41 -1.57 -8.62
CA PHE A 41 10.74 -0.19 -8.30
C PHE A 41 9.61 0.77 -8.70
N ILE A 42 9.09 0.65 -9.93
CA ILE A 42 7.95 1.47 -10.40
C ILE A 42 6.70 1.18 -9.57
N ALA A 43 6.43 -0.10 -9.24
CA ALA A 43 5.31 -0.45 -8.37
C ALA A 43 5.43 0.25 -7.01
N LEU A 44 6.62 0.20 -6.41
CA LEU A 44 6.91 0.84 -5.12
C LEU A 44 6.72 2.35 -5.18
N GLU A 45 7.23 3.02 -6.22
CA GLU A 45 7.08 4.47 -6.39
C GLU A 45 5.61 4.90 -6.42
N VAL A 46 4.80 4.22 -7.24
CA VAL A 46 3.36 4.50 -7.33
C VAL A 46 2.66 4.23 -6.00
N LEU A 47 2.96 3.08 -5.36
CA LEU A 47 2.39 2.72 -4.07
C LEU A 47 2.73 3.73 -2.98
N LEU A 48 4.00 4.15 -2.88
CA LEU A 48 4.46 5.17 -1.95
C LEU A 48 3.76 6.50 -2.22
N PHE A 49 3.80 6.99 -3.47
CA PHE A 49 3.22 8.27 -3.84
C PHE A 49 1.73 8.34 -3.48
N VAL A 50 0.93 7.37 -3.91
CA VAL A 50 -0.51 7.34 -3.62
C VAL A 50 -0.77 7.21 -2.11
N SER A 51 0.08 6.50 -1.38
CA SER A 51 -0.04 6.36 0.08
C SER A 51 0.29 7.64 0.83
N PHE A 52 1.28 8.41 0.37
CA PHE A 52 1.55 9.74 0.91
C PHE A 52 0.30 10.61 0.82
N PHE A 53 -0.36 10.67 -0.35
CA PHE A 53 -1.62 11.40 -0.50
C PHE A 53 -2.71 10.87 0.43
N TYR A 54 -2.87 9.55 0.52
CA TYR A 54 -3.85 8.93 1.42
C TYR A 54 -3.64 9.33 2.88
N PHE A 55 -2.43 9.19 3.41
CA PHE A 55 -2.14 9.56 4.80
C PHE A 55 -2.28 11.06 5.04
N VAL A 56 -1.90 11.92 4.08
CA VAL A 56 -2.14 13.37 4.16
C VAL A 56 -3.64 13.68 4.24
N VAL A 57 -4.46 13.08 3.37
CA VAL A 57 -5.92 13.27 3.35
C VAL A 57 -6.56 12.79 4.65
N LEU A 58 -6.13 11.64 5.18
CA LEU A 58 -6.56 11.15 6.49
C LEU A 58 -6.18 12.13 7.60
N GLN A 59 -4.94 12.63 7.58
CA GLN A 59 -4.42 13.48 8.65
C GLN A 59 -5.10 14.86 8.68
N ILE A 60 -5.48 15.43 7.53
CA ILE A 60 -6.29 16.67 7.45
C ILE A 60 -7.72 16.43 7.97
N SER A 61 -8.21 15.19 7.90
CA SER A 61 -9.56 14.84 8.32
C SER A 61 -9.70 14.61 9.84
N ILE A 62 -8.60 14.68 10.60
CA ILE A 62 -8.48 14.32 12.02
C ILE A 62 -8.00 15.54 12.84
N ALA A 63 -8.50 15.70 14.08
CA ALA A 63 -8.21 16.87 14.91
C ALA A 63 -6.82 16.89 15.57
N LYS A 64 -6.20 15.73 15.83
CA LYS A 64 -4.84 15.62 16.39
C LYS A 64 -3.85 15.24 15.30
N THR A 65 -2.80 16.04 15.15
CA THR A 65 -1.97 16.02 13.95
C THR A 65 -0.53 15.66 14.27
N ASN A 66 -0.08 14.47 13.86
CA ASN A 66 1.34 14.10 13.86
C ASN A 66 1.82 13.95 12.42
N TRP A 67 2.20 15.09 11.84
CA TRP A 67 2.70 15.17 10.46
C TRP A 67 3.95 14.33 10.23
N VAL A 68 4.84 14.22 11.22
CA VAL A 68 6.06 13.41 11.09
C VAL A 68 5.69 11.95 10.91
N LEU A 69 4.80 11.42 11.75
CA LEU A 69 4.34 10.04 11.63
C LEU A 69 3.62 9.81 10.29
N THR A 70 2.78 10.77 9.87
CA THR A 70 2.03 10.71 8.60
C THR A 70 2.95 10.57 7.39
N LEU A 71 4.07 11.30 7.36
CA LEU A 71 5.03 11.24 6.27
C LEU A 71 5.93 10.00 6.33
N LEU A 72 6.18 9.45 7.52
CA LEU A 72 7.02 8.25 7.67
C LEU A 72 6.23 6.95 7.45
N LEU A 73 4.92 6.93 7.71
CA LEU A 73 4.10 5.72 7.60
C LEU A 73 4.15 5.02 6.24
N PRO A 74 4.07 5.72 5.08
CA PRO A 74 4.25 5.07 3.77
C PRO A 74 5.59 4.33 3.66
N ILE A 75 6.67 4.94 4.13
CA ILE A 75 8.03 4.38 4.05
C ILE A 75 8.16 3.18 4.98
N ILE A 76 7.69 3.30 6.22
CA ILE A 76 7.69 2.20 7.20
C ILE A 76 6.88 1.02 6.65
N ASN A 77 5.69 1.28 6.10
CA ASN A 77 4.87 0.23 5.49
C ASN A 77 5.56 -0.38 4.27
N GLY A 78 6.31 0.39 3.48
CA GLY A 78 7.12 -0.13 2.38
C GLY A 78 8.16 -1.14 2.85
N ILE A 79 8.92 -0.79 3.88
CA ILE A 79 9.95 -1.67 4.48
C ILE A 79 9.31 -2.93 5.05
N ILE A 80 8.23 -2.79 5.84
CA ILE A 80 7.55 -3.94 6.43
C ILE A 80 6.96 -4.84 5.35
N SER A 81 6.35 -4.27 4.31
CA SER A 81 5.77 -5.04 3.20
C SER A 81 6.83 -5.81 2.43
N PHE A 82 8.01 -5.22 2.23
CA PHE A 82 9.14 -5.92 1.62
C PHE A 82 9.55 -7.14 2.46
N LEU A 83 9.72 -6.97 3.78
CA LEU A 83 10.06 -8.08 4.68
C LEU A 83 8.99 -9.18 4.67
N PHE A 84 7.72 -8.82 4.73
CA PHE A 84 6.61 -9.77 4.65
C PHE A 84 6.58 -10.50 3.30
N THR A 85 6.84 -9.79 2.20
CA THR A 85 6.88 -10.39 0.86
C THR A 85 7.98 -11.46 0.78
N VAL A 86 9.18 -11.15 1.27
CA VAL A 86 10.28 -12.13 1.33
C VAL A 86 9.88 -13.36 2.14
N VAL A 87 9.25 -13.18 3.30
CA VAL A 87 8.79 -14.29 4.14
C VAL A 87 7.71 -15.12 3.44
N ILE A 88 6.73 -14.48 2.79
CA ILE A 88 5.64 -15.17 2.08
C ILE A 88 6.18 -15.96 0.89
N LEU A 89 7.09 -15.39 0.11
CA LEU A 89 7.73 -16.06 -1.02
C LEU A 89 8.51 -17.29 -0.56
N TRP A 90 9.27 -17.15 0.53
CA TRP A 90 10.06 -18.24 1.11
C TRP A 90 9.17 -19.38 1.65
N LEU A 91 8.13 -19.06 2.43
CA LEU A 91 7.21 -20.06 2.97
C LEU A 91 6.33 -20.71 1.90
N GLY A 92 5.94 -19.97 0.87
CA GLY A 92 5.14 -20.45 -0.25
C GLY A 92 5.93 -21.26 -1.28
N SER A 93 7.26 -21.35 -1.15
CA SER A 93 8.15 -21.97 -2.14
C SER A 93 7.94 -21.40 -3.55
N PHE A 94 7.71 -20.09 -3.64
CA PHE A 94 7.54 -19.40 -4.92
C PHE A 94 8.91 -19.12 -5.57
N ASP A 95 8.99 -19.24 -6.90
CA ASP A 95 10.24 -19.10 -7.66
C ASP A 95 10.72 -17.63 -7.83
N GLY A 96 10.04 -16.67 -7.20
CA GLY A 96 10.35 -15.24 -7.33
C GLY A 96 9.96 -14.70 -8.72
N ASN A 97 8.79 -15.10 -9.21
CA ASN A 97 8.23 -14.55 -10.44
C ASN A 97 7.83 -13.08 -10.18
N PRO A 98 8.26 -12.12 -11.03
CA PRO A 98 7.95 -10.71 -10.80
C PRO A 98 6.46 -10.41 -10.65
N LYS A 99 5.58 -11.19 -11.31
CA LYS A 99 4.13 -11.07 -11.14
C LYS A 99 3.69 -11.39 -9.71
N GLU A 100 4.22 -12.46 -9.12
CA GLU A 100 3.92 -12.88 -7.75
C GLU A 100 4.47 -11.87 -6.75
N ASP A 101 5.71 -11.41 -6.98
CA ASP A 101 6.36 -10.38 -6.16
C ASP A 101 5.53 -9.10 -6.11
N ILE A 102 5.08 -8.59 -7.26
CA ILE A 102 4.24 -7.38 -7.36
C ILE A 102 2.91 -7.58 -6.63
N LEU A 103 2.24 -8.73 -6.82
CA LEU A 103 0.94 -9.01 -6.21
C LEU A 103 1.05 -9.12 -4.68
N ILE A 104 2.00 -9.92 -4.18
CA ILE A 104 2.18 -10.13 -2.75
C ILE A 104 2.60 -8.81 -2.09
N PHE A 105 3.59 -8.12 -2.65
CA PHE A 105 4.05 -6.83 -2.14
C PHE A 105 2.91 -5.81 -2.10
N GLY A 106 2.20 -5.64 -3.22
CA GLY A 106 1.12 -4.66 -3.32
C GLY A 106 -0.03 -4.96 -2.35
N ILE A 107 -0.48 -6.22 -2.26
CA ILE A 107 -1.58 -6.60 -1.35
C ILE A 107 -1.18 -6.36 0.11
N VAL A 108 0.00 -6.84 0.52
CA VAL A 108 0.49 -6.66 1.90
C VAL A 108 0.61 -5.17 2.23
N TYR A 109 1.17 -4.38 1.30
CA TYR A 109 1.34 -2.95 1.47
C TYR A 109 0.01 -2.21 1.64
N ILE A 110 -0.98 -2.52 0.78
CA ILE A 110 -2.33 -1.95 0.88
C ILE A 110 -2.97 -2.29 2.22
N MET A 111 -2.87 -3.56 2.65
CA MET A 111 -3.41 -4.00 3.94
C MET A 111 -2.77 -3.23 5.11
N LEU A 112 -1.45 -3.09 5.13
CA LEU A 112 -0.75 -2.35 6.18
C LEU A 112 -1.10 -0.86 6.19
N CYS A 113 -1.24 -0.22 5.03
CA CYS A 113 -1.66 1.17 4.93
C CYS A 113 -3.09 1.38 5.45
N VAL A 114 -4.03 0.50 5.07
CA VAL A 114 -5.41 0.56 5.57
C VAL A 114 -5.46 0.33 7.08
N LEU A 115 -4.74 -0.68 7.59
CA LEU A 115 -4.67 -0.96 9.02
C LEU A 115 -4.08 0.23 9.81
N ALA A 116 -2.99 0.82 9.31
CA ALA A 116 -2.41 2.01 9.94
C ALA A 116 -3.39 3.20 9.93
N GLY A 117 -4.11 3.42 8.84
CA GLY A 117 -5.17 4.43 8.75
C GLY A 117 -6.29 4.22 9.78
N LEU A 118 -6.73 2.97 9.96
CA LEU A 118 -7.75 2.60 10.95
C LEU A 118 -7.26 2.82 12.39
N VAL A 119 -6.02 2.43 12.70
CA VAL A 119 -5.42 2.64 14.04
C VAL A 119 -5.28 4.13 14.36
N LEU A 120 -4.88 4.95 13.38
CA LEU A 120 -4.81 6.40 13.56
C LEU A 120 -6.17 7.02 13.88
N TRP A 121 -7.23 6.57 13.21
CA TRP A 121 -8.58 7.03 13.49
C TRP A 121 -9.05 6.59 14.89
N ASN A 122 -8.89 5.33 15.28
CA ASN A 122 -9.35 4.83 16.59
C ASN A 122 -8.68 5.55 17.79
N LYS A 123 -7.51 6.19 17.60
CA LYS A 123 -6.84 6.98 18.64
C LYS A 123 -7.37 8.41 18.77
N THR A 124 -8.31 8.81 17.91
CA THR A 124 -8.84 10.18 17.85
C THR A 124 -10.29 10.30 18.31
N GLU A 125 -10.98 9.17 18.48
CA GLU A 125 -12.21 9.05 19.27
C GLU A 125 -11.87 8.92 20.77
#